data_AF-A0A7J6SC42-F1
#
_entry.id   AF-A0A7J6SC42-F1
#
_cell.length_a   1.000
_cell.length_b   1.000
_cell.length_c   1.000
_cell.angle_alpha   90.00
_cell.angle_beta   90.00
_cell.angle_gamma   90.00
#
_symmetry.space_group_name_H-M   'P 1'
#
loop_
_entity.id
_entity.type
_entity.pdbx_description
1 polymer ?
#
loop_
_entity_poly.entity_id
_entity_poly.type
_entity_poly.pdbx_seq_one_letter_code
_entity_poly.pdbx_strand_id
1 'polypeptide(L)'
;MGNTVMKDIIIFAGRSSTNNPKRRKISDRSAVSGASSGDYIEIDVRGRRHSLLVSELEARPPTLLSKRLDDQQGEGGVVELNEAQPELFQYVLGWYARGQITIPIEVTEDSIRHECRKLGLPSDVPVKFDTGSMQSISKAVVANTTA
;
A
#
# COMPACT_ATOMS: atom_id res chain seq x y z
N MET A 1 22.27 52.99 -54.21
CA MET A 1 21.94 52.11 -55.35
C MET A 1 21.36 50.83 -54.77
N GLY A 2 20.03 50.68 -54.71
CA GLY A 2 19.20 49.99 -55.72
C GLY A 2 19.08 48.51 -55.29
N ASN A 3 17.93 47.86 -55.13
CA ASN A 3 16.59 48.08 -55.66
C ASN A 3 15.52 47.51 -54.74
N THR A 4 14.37 48.19 -54.75
CA THR A 4 13.02 47.68 -54.47
C THR A 4 12.70 46.47 -55.35
N VAL A 5 12.10 45.42 -54.77
CA VAL A 5 11.19 44.53 -55.51
C VAL A 5 9.98 44.20 -54.63
N MET A 6 8.87 44.82 -55.01
CA MET A 6 7.48 44.52 -54.66
C MET A 6 7.01 43.28 -55.47
N LYS A 7 6.01 42.53 -54.96
CA LYS A 7 5.03 41.63 -55.63
C LYS A 7 4.73 40.44 -54.69
N ASP A 8 3.53 39.91 -54.49
CA ASP A 8 2.19 40.12 -55.03
C ASP A 8 1.21 39.56 -53.99
N ILE A 9 0.01 40.14 -53.91
CA ILE A 9 -1.13 39.61 -53.15
C ILE A 9 -1.95 38.73 -54.09
N ILE A 10 -2.24 37.49 -53.71
CA ILE A 10 -3.38 36.74 -54.26
C ILE A 10 -4.09 35.99 -53.13
N ILE A 11 -5.38 36.32 -52.97
CA ILE A 11 -6.37 35.63 -52.14
C ILE A 11 -7.09 34.62 -53.03
N PHE A 12 -7.26 33.37 -52.57
CA PHE A 12 -8.39 32.53 -53.00
C PHE A 12 -8.89 31.64 -51.85
N ALA A 13 -10.19 31.74 -51.62
CA ALA A 13 -11.00 30.96 -50.71
C ALA A 13 -11.47 29.64 -51.37
N GLY A 14 -11.73 28.61 -50.56
CA GLY A 14 -12.75 27.60 -50.91
C GLY A 14 -12.52 26.16 -50.46
N ARG A 15 -13.11 25.80 -49.30
CA ARG A 15 -13.91 24.59 -48.95
C ARG A 15 -13.33 23.20 -49.29
N SER A 16 -13.33 22.20 -48.39
CA SER A 16 -14.54 21.58 -47.82
C SER A 16 -14.21 20.46 -46.81
N SER A 17 -15.12 20.25 -45.84
CA SER A 17 -15.43 18.98 -45.12
C SER A 17 -14.36 18.33 -44.23
N THR A 18 -14.61 17.85 -43.01
CA THR A 18 -15.81 17.59 -42.18
C THR A 18 -15.36 17.35 -40.72
N ASN A 19 -16.33 17.38 -39.80
CA ASN A 19 -16.35 16.73 -38.47
C ASN A 19 -15.91 17.54 -37.22
N ASN A 20 -16.94 18.12 -36.57
CA ASN A 20 -17.07 18.24 -35.11
C ASN A 20 -17.04 16.82 -34.46
N PRO A 21 -16.74 16.61 -33.15
CA PRO A 21 -17.33 17.38 -32.04
C PRO A 21 -16.48 17.61 -30.75
N LYS A 22 -16.81 18.70 -30.04
CA LYS A 22 -17.04 18.84 -28.56
C LYS A 22 -15.98 18.42 -27.51
N ARG A 23 -15.72 19.40 -26.62
CA ARG A 23 -15.39 19.33 -25.17
C ARG A 23 -13.97 18.82 -24.85
N ARG A 24 -13.21 19.34 -23.88
CA ARG A 24 -13.55 19.83 -22.54
C ARG A 24 -12.52 20.86 -22.05
N LYS A 25 -13.05 21.89 -21.38
CA LYS A 25 -12.53 22.58 -20.19
C LYS A 25 -11.24 21.96 -19.61
N ILE A 26 -10.14 22.70 -19.63
CA ILE A 26 -8.97 22.44 -18.78
C ILE A 26 -9.42 22.80 -17.36
N SER A 27 -9.84 21.78 -16.62
CA SER A 27 -10.03 21.89 -15.18
C SER A 27 -8.66 21.74 -14.53
N ASP A 28 -8.33 22.69 -13.68
CA ASP A 28 -7.35 22.63 -12.60
C ASP A 28 -6.98 21.20 -12.19
N ARG A 29 -5.75 20.78 -12.52
CA ARG A 29 -5.09 19.70 -11.79
C ARG A 29 -4.56 20.25 -10.46
N SER A 30 -5.48 20.57 -9.56
CA SER A 30 -5.21 20.42 -8.12
C SER A 30 -5.41 18.95 -7.79
N ALA A 31 -4.39 18.13 -8.04
CA ALA A 31 -4.27 16.83 -7.39
C ALA A 31 -3.64 17.06 -6.01
N VAL A 32 -4.38 17.75 -5.14
CA VAL A 32 -4.22 17.56 -3.71
C VAL A 32 -5.09 16.34 -3.42
N SER A 33 -4.49 15.16 -3.51
CA SER A 33 -5.10 13.92 -3.07
C SER A 33 -5.21 14.03 -1.55
N GLY A 34 -6.28 14.66 -1.09
CA GLY A 34 -6.66 14.65 0.32
C GLY A 34 -6.81 13.19 0.70
N ALA A 35 -5.92 12.72 1.59
CA ALA A 35 -6.02 11.43 2.24
C ALA A 35 -7.44 11.28 2.81
N SER A 36 -8.25 10.48 2.13
CA SER A 36 -9.60 10.18 2.56
C SER A 36 -9.44 9.28 3.79
N SER A 37 -9.88 9.76 4.95
CA SER A 37 -9.89 8.98 6.19
C SER A 37 -10.81 7.77 6.02
N GLY A 38 -10.26 6.65 5.53
CA GLY A 38 -11.01 5.42 5.30
C GLY A 38 -10.51 4.53 4.16
N ASP A 39 -9.47 4.93 3.42
CA ASP A 39 -8.95 4.09 2.34
C ASP A 39 -8.16 2.89 2.93
N TYR A 40 -8.60 1.69 2.56
CA TYR A 40 -7.94 0.43 2.88
C TYR A 40 -7.21 -0.10 1.64
N ILE A 41 -6.08 -0.75 1.87
CA ILE A 41 -5.38 -1.54 0.86
C ILE A 41 -5.59 -3.02 1.14
N GLU A 42 -5.81 -3.79 0.08
CA GLU A 42 -5.78 -5.24 0.15
C GLU A 42 -4.35 -5.73 -0.14
N ILE A 43 -3.87 -6.64 0.71
CA ILE A 43 -2.55 -7.25 0.61
C ILE A 43 -2.75 -8.76 0.51
N ASP A 44 -2.29 -9.39 -0.56
CA ASP A 44 -2.31 -10.84 -0.73
C ASP A 44 -0.94 -11.43 -0.37
N VAL A 45 -0.91 -12.23 0.69
CA VAL A 45 0.27 -12.99 1.12
C VAL A 45 0.02 -14.46 0.80
N ARG A 46 0.50 -14.91 -0.37
CA ARG A 46 0.43 -16.33 -0.80
C ARG A 46 -0.99 -16.92 -0.75
N GLY A 47 -1.99 -16.15 -1.16
CA GLY A 47 -3.41 -16.52 -1.16
C GLY A 47 -4.16 -16.14 0.10
N ARG A 48 -3.50 -15.54 1.11
CA ARG A 48 -4.17 -14.97 2.29
C ARG A 48 -4.29 -13.46 2.14
N ARG A 49 -5.53 -12.98 2.07
CA ARG A 49 -5.82 -11.56 1.97
C ARG A 49 -5.89 -10.91 3.34
N HIS A 50 -5.24 -9.77 3.44
CA HIS A 50 -5.24 -8.89 4.59
C HIS A 50 -5.64 -7.49 4.16
N SER A 51 -6.25 -6.75 5.07
CA SER A 51 -6.60 -5.34 4.85
C SER A 51 -5.84 -4.47 5.84
N LEU A 52 -5.25 -3.39 5.34
CA LEU A 52 -4.53 -2.40 6.15
C LEU A 52 -5.03 -1.01 5.78
N LEU A 53 -5.14 -0.10 6.74
CA LEU A 53 -5.47 1.29 6.45
C LEU A 53 -4.27 1.97 5.80
N VAL A 54 -4.51 2.74 4.73
CA VAL A 54 -3.46 3.55 4.10
C VAL A 54 -2.83 4.51 5.11
N SER A 55 -3.65 5.09 5.99
CA SER A 55 -3.17 5.97 7.05
C SER A 55 -2.25 5.28 8.07
N GLU A 56 -2.45 3.99 8.36
CA GLU A 56 -1.57 3.20 9.24
C GLU A 56 -0.23 2.89 8.57
N LEU A 57 -0.24 2.71 7.24
CA LEU A 57 0.97 2.51 6.45
C LEU A 57 1.79 3.81 6.35
N GLU A 58 1.13 4.92 6.05
CA GLU A 58 1.76 6.25 5.93
C GLU A 58 2.25 6.82 7.26
N ALA A 59 1.65 6.42 8.38
CA ALA A 59 2.09 6.81 9.72
C ALA A 59 3.45 6.20 10.12
N ARG A 60 4.01 5.30 9.31
CA ARG A 60 5.23 4.55 9.61
C ARG A 60 6.34 4.85 8.59
N PRO A 61 7.61 4.59 8.95
CA PRO A 61 8.71 4.68 8.00
C PRO A 61 8.44 3.84 6.75
N PRO A 62 8.94 4.27 5.57
CA PRO A 62 8.69 3.56 4.32
C PRO A 62 9.28 2.15 4.36
N THR A 63 8.42 1.15 4.18
CA THR A 63 8.78 -0.27 4.17
C THR A 63 8.66 -0.86 2.76
N LEU A 64 8.92 -2.16 2.62
CA LEU A 64 8.67 -2.86 1.36
C LEU A 64 7.19 -2.77 0.94
N LEU A 65 6.26 -2.76 1.91
CA LEU A 65 4.83 -2.60 1.64
C LEU A 65 4.51 -1.22 1.04
N SER A 66 5.08 -0.14 1.59
CA SER A 66 4.90 1.21 1.06
C SER A 66 5.40 1.31 -0.38
N LYS A 67 6.56 0.74 -0.68
CA LYS A 67 7.12 0.72 -2.05
C LYS A 67 6.24 -0.04 -3.04
N ARG A 68 5.73 -1.20 -2.63
CA ARG A 68 4.83 -2.01 -3.48
C ARG A 68 3.50 -1.31 -3.72
N LEU A 69 3.00 -0.57 -2.74
CA LEU A 69 1.80 0.24 -2.90
C LEU A 69 2.01 1.37 -3.91
N ASP A 70 3.14 2.08 -3.82
CA ASP A 70 3.49 3.15 -4.76
C ASP A 70 3.66 2.61 -6.19
N ASP A 71 4.27 1.43 -6.35
CA ASP A 71 4.41 0.77 -7.67
C ASP A 71 3.05 0.36 -8.27
N GLN A 72 2.06 0.07 -7.43
CA GLN A 72 0.72 -0.35 -7.85
C GLN A 72 -0.32 0.77 -7.90
N GLN A 73 0.00 2.01 -7.51
CA GLN A 73 -0.94 3.14 -7.47
C GLN A 73 -1.61 3.51 -8.83
N GLY A 74 -1.30 2.82 -9.92
CA GLY A 74 -1.94 2.95 -11.24
C GLY A 74 -3.10 1.97 -11.52
N GLU A 75 -3.16 0.84 -10.80
CA GLU A 75 -4.24 -0.14 -10.86
C GLU A 75 -4.81 -0.28 -9.45
N GLY A 76 -6.09 0.01 -9.22
CA GLY A 76 -6.74 -0.13 -7.91
C GLY A 76 -6.85 -1.59 -7.46
N GLY A 77 -5.71 -2.26 -7.32
CA GLY A 77 -5.54 -3.69 -7.20
C GLY A 77 -4.90 -4.11 -5.88
N VAL A 78 -4.87 -5.41 -5.69
CA VAL A 78 -4.36 -6.08 -4.49
C VAL A 78 -2.84 -6.11 -4.53
N VAL A 79 -2.20 -5.71 -3.43
CA VAL A 79 -0.74 -5.75 -3.25
C VAL A 79 -0.30 -7.17 -2.99
N GLU A 80 0.33 -7.79 -3.98
CA GLU A 80 0.88 -9.14 -3.84
C GLU A 80 2.24 -9.13 -3.13
N LEU A 81 2.34 -9.90 -2.05
CA LEU A 81 3.50 -9.98 -1.17
C LEU A 81 3.93 -11.44 -1.00
N ASN A 82 4.57 -11.97 -2.03
CA ASN A 82 4.96 -13.39 -2.09
C ASN A 82 6.19 -13.72 -1.22
N GLU A 83 6.95 -12.71 -0.81
CA GLU A 83 8.13 -12.86 0.05
C GLU A 83 7.76 -13.16 1.50
N ALA A 84 6.54 -12.82 1.92
CA ALA A 84 6.09 -12.94 3.29
C ALA A 84 5.51 -14.32 3.63
N GLN A 85 5.64 -14.71 4.90
CA GLN A 85 4.99 -15.88 5.48
C GLN A 85 3.59 -15.51 5.99
N PRO A 86 2.52 -16.11 5.44
CA PRO A 86 1.14 -15.72 5.74
C PRO A 86 0.77 -15.92 7.22
N GLU A 87 1.34 -16.92 7.90
CA GLU A 87 1.11 -17.17 9.32
C GLU A 87 1.70 -16.09 10.23
N LEU A 88 2.82 -15.48 9.81
CA LEU A 88 3.54 -14.47 10.60
C LEU A 88 3.10 -13.05 10.25
N PHE A 89 2.64 -12.83 9.01
CA PHE A 89 2.31 -11.52 8.50
C PHE A 89 1.21 -10.82 9.30
N GLN A 90 0.24 -11.57 9.83
CA GLN A 90 -0.82 -11.02 10.68
C GLN A 90 -0.28 -10.29 11.92
N TYR A 91 0.85 -10.74 12.47
CA TYR A 91 1.47 -10.09 13.63
C TYR A 91 2.24 -8.83 13.23
N VAL A 92 2.85 -8.85 12.04
CA VAL A 92 3.54 -7.70 11.45
C VAL A 92 2.56 -6.56 11.20
N LEU A 93 1.32 -6.84 10.77
CA LEU A 93 0.26 -5.83 10.65
C LEU A 93 -0.02 -5.11 11.97
N GLY A 94 0.10 -5.82 13.10
CA GLY A 94 -0.03 -5.24 14.42
C GLY A 94 0.94 -4.08 14.69
N TRP A 95 2.13 -4.09 14.06
CA TRP A 95 3.09 -2.98 14.16
C TRP A 95 2.62 -1.73 13.43
N TYR A 96 2.01 -1.84 12.25
CA TYR A 96 1.47 -0.68 11.55
C TYR A 96 0.39 0.01 12.39
N ALA A 97 -0.59 -0.78 12.86
CA ALA A 97 -1.70 -0.30 13.68
C ALA A 97 -1.28 0.23 15.06
N ARG A 98 -0.41 -0.48 15.80
CA ARG A 98 -0.14 -0.19 17.23
C ARG A 98 1.29 0.26 17.53
N GLY A 99 2.22 0.15 16.59
CA GLY A 99 3.65 0.44 16.79
C GLY A 99 4.40 -0.66 17.53
N GLN A 100 3.75 -1.79 17.82
CA GLN A 100 4.36 -2.95 18.48
C GLN A 100 3.81 -4.25 17.90
N ILE A 101 4.64 -5.28 17.86
CA ILE A 101 4.24 -6.63 17.45
C ILE A 101 3.85 -7.42 18.69
N THR A 102 2.70 -8.07 18.62
CA THR A 102 2.23 -8.99 19.66
C THR A 102 2.10 -10.37 19.04
N ILE A 103 2.80 -11.35 19.62
CA ILE A 103 2.86 -12.73 19.09
C ILE A 103 2.43 -13.74 20.16
N PRO A 104 1.80 -14.85 19.77
CA PRO A 104 1.48 -15.91 20.72
C PRO A 104 2.76 -16.68 21.12
N ILE A 105 2.68 -17.48 22.19
CA ILE A 105 3.87 -18.12 22.78
C ILE A 105 4.49 -19.19 21.88
N GLU A 106 3.71 -19.75 20.96
CA GLU A 106 4.15 -20.75 19.99
C GLU A 106 5.02 -20.14 18.87
N VAL A 107 4.96 -18.82 18.70
CA VAL A 107 5.74 -18.09 17.69
C VAL A 107 6.98 -17.50 18.35
N THR A 108 8.14 -17.73 17.77
CA THR A 108 9.40 -17.20 18.30
C THR A 108 9.62 -15.76 17.86
N GLU A 109 10.25 -14.98 18.73
CA GLU A 109 10.68 -13.62 18.41
C GLU A 109 11.65 -13.60 17.21
N ASP A 110 12.54 -14.58 17.11
CA ASP A 110 13.51 -14.69 16.01
C ASP A 110 12.82 -14.85 14.64
N SER A 111 11.76 -15.68 14.55
CA SER A 111 10.98 -15.84 13.32
C SER A 111 10.34 -14.52 12.90
N ILE A 112 9.79 -13.77 13.86
CA ILE A 112 9.19 -12.45 13.61
C ILE A 112 10.24 -11.42 13.20
N ARG A 113 11.39 -11.38 13.87
CA ARG A 113 12.49 -10.47 13.52
C ARG A 113 13.06 -10.77 12.15
N HIS A 114 13.16 -12.05 11.78
CA HIS A 114 13.57 -12.45 10.44
C HIS A 114 12.57 -11.93 9.39
N GLU A 115 11.27 -12.04 9.68
CA GLU A 115 10.21 -11.57 8.79
C GLU A 115 10.18 -10.04 8.67
N CYS A 116 10.35 -9.32 9.78
CA CYS A 116 10.48 -7.86 9.80
C CYS A 116 11.61 -7.38 8.89
N ARG A 117 12.78 -8.06 8.93
CA ARG A 117 13.92 -7.72 8.07
C ARG A 117 13.61 -7.90 6.58
N LYS A 118 12.91 -8.96 6.19
CA LYS A 118 12.51 -9.17 4.78
C LYS A 118 11.62 -8.04 4.28
N LEU A 119 10.71 -7.58 5.13
CA LEU A 119 9.74 -6.53 4.81
C LEU A 119 10.32 -5.11 4.98
N GLY A 120 11.59 -5.00 5.39
CA GLY A 120 12.25 -3.71 5.59
C GLY A 120 11.71 -2.92 6.77
N LEU A 121 11.16 -3.58 7.79
CA LEU A 121 10.79 -2.93 9.05
C LEU A 121 12.06 -2.54 9.85
N PRO A 122 11.97 -1.52 10.72
CA PRO A 122 13.06 -1.13 11.62
C PRO A 122 13.54 -2.29 12.51
N SER A 123 14.82 -2.27 12.91
CA SER A 123 15.40 -3.30 13.78
C SER A 123 14.97 -3.19 15.25
N ASP A 124 14.52 -2.01 15.66
CA ASP A 124 14.09 -1.64 17.01
C ASP A 124 12.59 -1.87 17.26
N VAL A 125 11.91 -2.62 16.38
CA VAL A 125 10.49 -2.95 16.55
C VAL A 125 10.27 -3.69 17.88
N PRO A 126 9.40 -3.17 18.77
CA PRO A 126 9.11 -3.82 20.03
C PRO A 126 8.24 -5.05 19.80
N VAL A 127 8.71 -6.22 20.26
CA VAL A 127 7.99 -7.50 20.21
C VAL A 127 7.56 -7.88 21.62
N LYS A 128 6.30 -8.26 21.79
CA LYS A 128 5.72 -8.73 23.05
C LYS A 128 4.99 -10.05 22.85
N PHE A 129 5.03 -10.91 23.86
CA PHE A 129 4.21 -12.11 23.88
C PHE A 129 2.80 -11.80 24.37
N ASP A 130 1.81 -12.40 23.71
CA ASP A 130 0.42 -12.35 24.15
C ASP A 130 0.26 -13.23 25.40
N THR A 131 0.21 -12.58 26.56
CA THR A 131 0.01 -13.24 27.85
C THR A 131 -1.42 -13.77 28.01
N GLY A 132 -2.37 -13.37 27.15
CA GLY A 132 -3.73 -13.93 27.14
C GLY A 132 -3.73 -15.43 26.80
N SER A 133 -2.83 -15.86 25.92
CA SER A 133 -2.68 -17.26 25.51
C SER A 133 -2.16 -18.18 26.62
N MET A 134 -1.45 -17.65 27.62
CA MET A 134 -0.93 -18.45 28.75
C MET A 134 -2.04 -18.98 29.66
N GLN A 135 -3.18 -18.28 29.78
CA GLN A 135 -4.26 -18.68 30.70
C GLN A 135 -5.05 -19.91 30.20
N SER A 136 -5.04 -20.16 28.88
CA SER A 136 -5.71 -21.30 28.27
C SER A 136 -4.97 -22.62 28.52
N ILE A 137 -3.63 -22.58 28.56
CA ILE A 137 -2.79 -23.77 28.79
C ILE A 137 -2.95 -24.28 30.23
N SER A 138 -3.03 -23.37 31.20
CA SER A 138 -3.23 -23.75 32.61
C SER A 138 -4.57 -24.41 32.87
N LYS A 139 -5.65 -24.08 32.13
CA LYS A 139 -6.95 -24.75 32.27
C LYS A 139 -6.96 -26.16 31.67
N ALA A 140 -6.27 -26.37 30.54
CA ALA A 140 -6.26 -27.67 29.86
C ALA A 140 -5.43 -28.73 30.62
N VAL A 141 -4.30 -28.34 31.23
CA VAL A 141 -3.46 -29.24 32.05
C VAL A 141 -4.19 -29.72 33.31
N VAL A 142 -4.96 -28.84 33.95
CA VAL A 142 -5.69 -29.19 35.17
C VAL A 142 -6.87 -30.14 34.87
N ALA A 143 -7.55 -29.97 33.74
CA ALA A 143 -8.67 -30.84 33.36
C ALA A 143 -8.25 -32.29 33.04
N ASN A 144 -7.03 -32.52 32.55
CA ASN A 144 -6.53 -33.84 32.19
C ASN A 144 -5.87 -34.63 33.34
N THR A 145 -5.77 -34.04 34.54
CA THR A 145 -5.16 -34.70 35.72
C THR A 145 -6.22 -35.25 36.69
N THR A 146 -7.50 -34.98 36.45
CA THR A 146 -8.64 -35.39 37.31
C THR A 146 -9.62 -36.37 36.64
N ALA A 147 -9.19 -37.09 35.60
CA ALA A 147 -9.98 -38.15 34.98
C ALA A 147 -9.34 -39.52 35.22
#